data_AF-A0A1Q7MFJ8-F1
#
_entry.id   AF-A0A1Q7MFJ8-F1
#
_cell.length_a   1.000
_cell.length_b   1.000
_cell.length_c   1.000
_cell.angle_alpha   90.00
_cell.angle_beta   90.00
_cell.angle_gamma   90.00
#
_symmetry.space_group_name_H-M   'P 1'
#
loop_
_entity.id
_entity.type
_entity.pdbx_description
1 polymer ?
#
loop_
_entity_poly.entity_id
_entity_poly.type
_entity_poly.pdbx_seq_one_letter_code
_entity_poly.pdbx_strand_id
1 'polypeptide(L)'
;MARLRGTADEIRSLVPAALESWSYIGANVLRAGVAEQSVKELCFRYLAGDPALDDITRFGKRERAALEWTDAIAHDSESAGDELWARLHRWFTEPELVDLGCAVGFELGQQHWRRTIGLAARPD
;
A
#
# COMPACT_ATOMS: atom_id res chain seq x y z
N MET A 1 13.56 17.78 6.17
CA MET A 1 13.01 19.14 5.94
C MET A 1 12.07 19.06 4.75
N ALA A 2 10.87 19.63 4.84
CA ALA A 2 9.90 19.67 3.75
C ALA A 2 10.49 20.45 2.54
N ARG A 3 10.44 19.83 1.35
CA ARG A 3 10.92 20.41 0.09
C ARG A 3 9.83 21.19 -0.64
N LEU A 4 8.58 20.80 -0.43
CA LEU A 4 7.38 21.51 -0.86
C LEU A 4 6.57 21.88 0.40
N ARG A 5 5.93 23.05 0.40
CA ARG A 5 5.19 23.56 1.56
C ARG A 5 3.74 23.07 1.52
N GLY A 6 3.22 22.67 2.67
CA GLY A 6 1.82 22.25 2.86
C GLY A 6 1.66 20.75 3.08
N THR A 7 0.40 20.32 3.18
CA THR A 7 -0.02 18.91 3.19
C THR A 7 0.14 18.28 1.81
N ALA A 8 0.04 16.96 1.74
CA ALA A 8 0.11 16.25 0.47
C ALA A 8 -0.98 16.72 -0.53
N ASP A 9 -2.18 17.06 -0.04
CA ASP A 9 -3.29 17.51 -0.88
C ASP A 9 -3.16 18.98 -1.30
N GLU A 10 -2.67 19.86 -0.41
CA GLU A 10 -2.32 21.24 -0.79
C GLU A 10 -1.22 21.28 -1.87
N ILE A 11 -0.27 20.35 -1.81
CA ILE A 11 0.78 20.25 -2.82
C ILE A 11 0.20 19.73 -4.14
N ARG A 12 -0.68 18.71 -4.10
CA ARG A 12 -1.37 18.24 -5.31
C ARG A 12 -2.29 19.30 -5.90
N SER A 13 -2.91 20.17 -5.08
CA SER A 13 -3.82 21.21 -5.56
C SER A 13 -3.16 22.28 -6.43
N LEU A 14 -1.82 22.36 -6.43
CA LEU A 14 -1.06 23.16 -7.39
C LEU A 14 -1.33 22.71 -8.84
N VAL A 15 -1.76 21.45 -9.05
CA VAL A 15 -2.25 20.91 -10.31
C VAL A 15 -3.62 20.27 -10.06
N PRO A 16 -4.76 20.97 -10.29
CA PRO A 16 -6.08 20.48 -9.93
C PRO A 16 -6.42 19.06 -10.41
N ALA A 17 -6.01 18.70 -11.63
CA ALA A 17 -6.19 17.35 -12.17
C ALA A 17 -5.44 16.27 -11.35
N ALA A 18 -4.28 16.60 -10.78
CA ALA A 18 -3.53 15.69 -9.92
C ALA A 18 -4.23 15.48 -8.58
N LEU A 19 -4.79 16.54 -7.99
CA LEU A 19 -5.60 16.41 -6.77
C LEU A 19 -6.85 15.56 -7.02
N GLU A 20 -7.61 15.86 -8.06
CA GLU A 20 -8.82 15.12 -8.43
C GLU A 20 -8.54 13.62 -8.63
N SER A 21 -7.49 13.32 -9.41
CA SER A 21 -7.09 11.94 -9.67
C SER A 21 -6.71 11.22 -8.38
N TRP A 22 -5.96 11.88 -7.49
CA TRP A 22 -5.57 11.30 -6.21
C TRP A 22 -6.76 11.11 -5.27
N SER A 23 -7.69 12.05 -5.22
CA SER A 23 -8.93 11.90 -4.46
C SER A 23 -9.75 10.70 -4.95
N TYR A 24 -9.83 10.50 -6.26
CA TYR A 24 -10.49 9.35 -6.87
C TYR A 24 -9.80 8.03 -6.49
N ILE A 25 -8.47 7.96 -6.63
CA ILE A 25 -7.67 6.77 -6.24
C ILE A 25 -7.85 6.46 -4.75
N GLY A 26 -7.74 7.48 -3.89
CA GLY A 26 -7.91 7.32 -2.45
C GLY A 26 -9.28 6.79 -2.08
N ALA A 27 -10.34 7.25 -2.75
CA ALA A 27 -11.70 6.81 -2.48
C ALA A 27 -11.96 5.39 -3.02
N ASN A 28 -11.56 5.11 -4.26
CA ASN A 28 -12.04 3.92 -4.98
C ASN A 28 -11.06 2.74 -4.94
N VAL A 29 -9.76 2.98 -4.73
CA VAL A 29 -8.73 1.93 -4.72
C VAL A 29 -8.22 1.67 -3.32
N LEU A 30 -7.93 2.75 -2.56
CA LEU A 30 -7.33 2.60 -1.22
C LEU A 30 -8.36 2.27 -0.13
N ARG A 31 -9.59 2.83 -0.21
CA ARG A 31 -10.62 2.73 0.84
C ARG A 31 -11.86 1.92 0.48
N ALA A 32 -12.10 1.69 -0.81
CA ALA A 32 -13.18 0.86 -1.31
C ALA A 32 -12.60 -0.43 -1.93
N GLY A 33 -13.46 -1.27 -2.49
CA GLY A 33 -13.05 -2.51 -3.15
C GLY A 33 -13.61 -3.76 -2.47
N VAL A 34 -13.06 -4.91 -2.85
CA VAL A 34 -13.52 -6.24 -2.41
C VAL A 34 -12.55 -6.88 -1.42
N ALA A 35 -11.28 -6.49 -1.43
CA ALA A 35 -10.33 -6.92 -0.42
C ALA A 35 -10.62 -6.21 0.92
N GLU A 36 -10.56 -6.97 2.00
CA GLU A 36 -10.83 -6.48 3.33
C GLU A 36 -9.92 -5.29 3.69
N GLN A 37 -10.53 -4.18 4.14
CA GLN A 37 -9.79 -2.95 4.43
C GLN A 37 -8.70 -3.15 5.50
N SER A 38 -8.93 -4.03 6.48
CA SER A 38 -7.95 -4.33 7.54
C SER A 38 -6.64 -4.89 6.96
N VAL A 39 -6.69 -5.69 5.89
CA VAL A 39 -5.51 -6.22 5.19
C VAL A 39 -4.83 -5.13 4.39
N LYS A 40 -5.59 -4.29 3.68
CA LYS A 40 -5.02 -3.13 2.98
C LYS A 40 -4.24 -2.23 3.94
N GLU A 41 -4.84 -1.86 5.07
CA GLU A 41 -4.18 -1.02 6.08
C GLU A 41 -2.95 -1.69 6.69
N LEU A 42 -2.97 -3.01 6.89
CA LEU A 42 -1.81 -3.77 7.35
C LEU A 42 -0.65 -3.68 6.35
N CYS A 43 -0.92 -3.89 5.06
CA CYS A 43 0.07 -3.73 3.99
C CYS A 43 0.58 -2.29 3.88
N PHE A 44 -0.29 -1.29 4.03
CA PHE A 44 0.11 0.11 3.98
C PHE A 44 1.04 0.52 5.13
N ARG A 45 0.78 -0.01 6.33
CA ARG A 45 1.67 0.17 7.49
C ARG A 45 3.02 -0.51 7.27
N TYR A 46 3.03 -1.69 6.64
CA TYR A 46 4.27 -2.38 6.28
C TYR A 46 5.14 -1.52 5.36
N LEU A 47 4.56 -0.97 4.29
CA LEU A 47 5.24 -0.03 3.38
C LEU A 47 5.73 1.25 4.10
N ALA A 48 5.01 1.68 5.14
CA ALA A 48 5.38 2.84 5.92
C ALA A 48 6.61 2.61 6.82
N GLY A 49 6.98 1.35 7.05
CA GLY A 49 8.06 0.95 7.96
C GLY A 49 7.61 0.98 9.43
N ASP A 50 6.37 0.57 9.71
CA ASP A 50 5.85 0.48 11.08
C ASP A 50 6.63 -0.57 11.90
N PRO A 51 7.30 -0.19 13.00
CA PRO A 51 8.08 -1.12 13.84
C PRO A 51 7.25 -2.27 14.43
N ALA A 52 5.93 -2.13 14.55
CA ALA A 52 5.07 -3.23 14.98
C ALA A 52 5.02 -4.39 13.97
N LEU A 53 5.55 -4.20 12.77
CA LEU A 53 5.58 -5.17 11.68
C LEU A 53 6.98 -5.73 11.40
N ASP A 54 7.97 -5.45 12.24
CA ASP A 54 9.33 -6.02 12.13
C ASP A 54 9.33 -7.57 12.21
N ASP A 55 8.36 -8.14 12.93
CA ASP A 55 8.15 -9.58 13.05
C ASP A 55 6.77 -9.98 12.49
N ILE A 56 6.71 -10.20 11.18
CA ILE A 56 5.47 -10.60 10.49
C ILE A 56 5.01 -12.02 10.85
N THR A 57 5.83 -12.82 11.55
CA THR A 57 5.48 -14.21 11.91
C THR A 57 4.37 -14.30 12.97
N ARG A 58 4.15 -13.20 13.70
CA ARG A 58 3.08 -13.04 14.70
C ARG A 58 1.68 -12.94 14.10
N PHE A 59 1.59 -12.67 12.80
CA PHE A 59 0.32 -12.55 12.11
C PHE A 59 -0.21 -13.90 11.62
N GLY A 60 -1.53 -13.93 11.40
CA GLY A 60 -2.21 -15.07 10.81
C GLY A 60 -1.66 -15.42 9.42
N LYS A 61 -2.02 -16.62 8.94
CA LYS A 61 -1.49 -17.12 7.66
C LYS A 61 -1.92 -16.27 6.47
N ARG A 62 -3.13 -15.69 6.53
CA ARG A 62 -3.69 -14.82 5.49
C ARG A 62 -2.95 -13.48 5.45
N GLU A 63 -2.81 -12.83 6.59
CA GLU A 63 -2.14 -11.54 6.75
C GLU A 63 -0.67 -11.63 6.33
N ARG A 64 0.03 -12.68 6.77
CA ARG A 64 1.42 -12.90 6.40
C ARG A 64 1.62 -13.12 4.90
N ALA A 65 0.74 -13.86 4.23
CA ALA A 65 0.81 -14.01 2.78
C ALA A 65 0.65 -12.65 2.06
N ALA A 66 -0.26 -11.78 2.54
CA ALA A 66 -0.41 -10.43 2.02
C ALA A 66 0.82 -9.54 2.28
N LEU A 67 1.44 -9.64 3.47
CA LEU A 67 2.65 -8.90 3.82
C LEU A 67 3.87 -9.33 3.01
N GLU A 68 4.09 -10.64 2.84
CA GLU A 68 5.16 -11.16 1.98
C GLU A 68 4.96 -10.76 0.51
N TRP A 69 3.71 -10.75 0.02
CA TRP A 69 3.43 -10.27 -1.33
C TRP A 69 3.60 -8.75 -1.47
N THR A 70 3.28 -7.99 -0.42
CA THR A 70 3.55 -6.55 -0.34
C THR A 70 5.05 -6.27 -0.42
N ASP A 71 5.86 -7.07 0.27
CA ASP A 71 7.33 -7.00 0.22
C ASP A 71 7.86 -7.29 -1.19
N ALA A 72 7.35 -8.35 -1.83
CA ALA A 72 7.70 -8.69 -3.20
C ALA A 72 7.36 -7.54 -4.19
N ILE A 73 6.17 -6.95 -4.07
CA ILE A 73 5.79 -5.79 -4.90
C ILE A 73 6.74 -4.59 -4.69
N ALA A 74 7.17 -4.34 -3.45
CA ALA A 74 7.95 -3.18 -3.10
C ALA A 74 9.45 -3.31 -3.44
N HIS A 75 10.02 -4.51 -3.32
CA HIS A 75 11.47 -4.69 -3.29
C HIS A 75 12.00 -5.66 -4.35
N ASP A 76 11.32 -6.79 -4.58
CA ASP A 76 11.75 -7.82 -5.51
C ASP A 76 10.55 -8.63 -6.02
N SER A 77 10.09 -8.29 -7.22
CA SER A 77 8.93 -8.95 -7.82
C SER A 77 9.18 -10.43 -8.15
N GLU A 78 10.44 -10.86 -8.30
CA GLU A 78 10.77 -12.26 -8.58
C GLU A 78 10.56 -13.15 -7.35
N SER A 79 10.58 -12.57 -6.14
CA SER A 79 10.28 -13.28 -4.90
C SER A 79 8.82 -13.73 -4.79
N ALA A 80 7.92 -13.21 -5.64
CA ALA A 80 6.54 -13.68 -5.77
C ALA A 80 6.46 -14.98 -6.60
N GLY A 81 7.14 -16.03 -6.13
CA GLY A 81 7.16 -17.36 -6.76
C GLY A 81 5.92 -18.21 -6.47
N ASP A 82 5.93 -19.43 -7.02
CA ASP A 82 4.79 -20.36 -7.00
C ASP A 82 4.28 -20.68 -5.59
N GLU A 83 5.17 -20.84 -4.61
CA GLU A 83 4.78 -21.12 -3.22
C GLU A 83 4.06 -19.93 -2.55
N LEU A 84 4.40 -18.69 -2.91
CA LEU A 84 3.68 -17.51 -2.45
C LEU A 84 2.31 -17.43 -3.13
N TRP A 85 2.26 -17.58 -4.46
CA TRP A 85 1.01 -17.60 -5.21
C TRP A 85 0.04 -18.69 -4.75
N ALA A 86 0.53 -19.89 -4.46
CA ALA A 86 -0.29 -20.98 -3.92
C ALA A 86 -0.91 -20.64 -2.56
N ARG A 87 -0.21 -19.87 -1.72
CA ARG A 87 -0.75 -19.37 -0.44
C ARG A 87 -1.71 -18.22 -0.64
N LEU A 88 -1.42 -17.29 -1.56
CA LEU A 88 -2.32 -16.19 -1.91
C LEU A 88 -3.68 -16.72 -2.39
N HIS A 89 -3.70 -17.64 -3.35
CA HIS A 89 -4.94 -18.26 -3.85
C HIS A 89 -5.68 -19.12 -2.82
N ARG A 90 -5.03 -19.53 -1.73
CA ARG A 90 -5.70 -20.22 -0.62
C ARG A 90 -6.54 -19.27 0.23
N TRP A 91 -6.13 -18.01 0.35
CA TRP A 91 -6.71 -17.04 1.28
C TRP A 91 -7.46 -15.89 0.62
N PHE A 92 -7.21 -15.66 -0.67
CA PHE A 92 -7.77 -14.57 -1.44
C PHE A 92 -8.28 -15.10 -2.79
N THR A 93 -9.40 -14.56 -3.21
CA THR A 93 -9.92 -14.70 -4.57
C THR A 93 -9.11 -13.82 -5.54
N GLU A 94 -9.16 -14.12 -6.84
CA GLU A 94 -8.50 -13.28 -7.85
C GLU A 94 -8.96 -11.81 -7.81
N PRO A 95 -10.26 -11.48 -7.66
CA PRO A 95 -10.68 -10.08 -7.50
C PRO A 95 -10.07 -9.39 -6.27
N GLU A 96 -9.94 -10.10 -5.15
CA GLU A 96 -9.28 -9.55 -3.95
C GLU A 96 -7.78 -9.34 -4.17
N LEU A 97 -7.10 -10.23 -4.89
CA LEU A 97 -5.69 -10.08 -5.22
C LEU A 97 -5.46 -8.88 -6.15
N VAL A 98 -6.31 -8.70 -7.17
CA VAL A 98 -6.25 -7.53 -8.06
C VAL A 98 -6.46 -6.25 -7.25
N ASP A 99 -7.49 -6.21 -6.41
CA ASP A 99 -7.80 -5.05 -5.59
C ASP A 99 -6.66 -4.71 -4.59
N LEU A 100 -6.17 -5.71 -3.85
CA LEU A 100 -5.07 -5.55 -2.90
C LEU A 100 -3.77 -5.12 -3.60
N GLY A 101 -3.41 -5.75 -4.72
CA GLY A 101 -2.20 -5.41 -5.48
C GLY A 101 -2.24 -3.97 -6.02
N CYS A 102 -3.38 -3.54 -6.56
CA CYS A 102 -3.58 -2.15 -6.98
C CYS A 102 -3.44 -1.18 -5.80
N ALA A 103 -4.09 -1.49 -4.67
CA ALA A 103 -4.02 -0.67 -3.47
C ALA A 103 -2.57 -0.53 -2.95
N VAL A 104 -1.82 -1.64 -2.88
CA VAL A 104 -0.40 -1.66 -2.49
C VAL A 104 0.44 -0.80 -3.43
N GLY A 105 0.27 -0.94 -4.75
CA GLY A 105 1.04 -0.16 -5.73
C GLY A 105 0.81 1.35 -5.64
N PHE A 106 -0.45 1.79 -5.52
CA PHE A 106 -0.78 3.21 -5.37
C PHE A 106 -0.30 3.78 -4.03
N GLU A 107 -0.44 3.02 -2.96
CA GLU A 107 0.06 3.43 -1.65
C GLU A 107 1.59 3.56 -1.66
N LEU A 108 2.32 2.57 -2.21
CA LEU A 108 3.78 2.59 -2.33
C LEU A 108 4.27 3.86 -3.03
N GLY A 109 3.72 4.16 -4.22
CA GLY A 109 4.08 5.34 -4.99
C GLY A 109 3.83 6.65 -4.22
N GLN A 110 2.69 6.75 -3.53
CA GLN A 110 2.36 7.90 -2.71
C GLN A 110 3.31 8.08 -1.53
N GLN A 111 3.58 7.01 -0.77
CA GLN A 111 4.45 7.09 0.40
C GLN A 111 5.88 7.45 -0.01
N HIS A 112 6.39 6.92 -1.13
CA HIS A 112 7.70 7.29 -1.65
C HIS A 112 7.73 8.75 -2.09
N TRP A 113 6.76 9.20 -2.88
CA TRP A 113 6.68 10.61 -3.29
C TRP A 113 6.64 11.55 -2.08
N ARG A 114 5.86 11.24 -1.05
CA ARG A 114 5.80 12.05 0.18
C ARG A 114 7.14 12.16 0.89
N ARG A 115 7.89 11.06 0.98
CA ARG A 115 9.23 11.07 1.58
C ARG A 115 10.18 11.97 0.80
N THR A 116 10.15 11.95 -0.54
CA THR A 116 11.05 12.79 -1.37
C THR A 116 10.78 14.28 -1.19
N ILE A 117 9.54 14.67 -0.91
CA ILE A 117 9.14 16.05 -0.63
C ILE A 117 9.20 16.42 0.87
N GLY A 118 9.67 15.51 1.72
CA GLY A 118 9.92 15.74 3.14
C GLY A 118 8.68 15.70 4.04
N LEU A 119 7.61 15.03 3.59
CA LEU A 119 6.46 14.65 4.41
C LEU A 119 6.67 13.25 5.01
N ALA A 120 5.95 12.94 6.09
CA ALA A 120 5.85 11.56 6.60
C ALA A 120 5.24 10.63 5.54
N ALA A 121 5.58 9.34 5.60
CA ALA A 121 5.08 8.33 4.65
C ALA A 121 3.55 8.19 4.71
N ARG A 122 2.98 8.20 5.92
CA ARG A 122 1.54 8.21 6.21
C ARG A 122 1.25 9.34 7.21
N PRO A 123 0.09 10.02 7.14
CA PRO A 123 -0.33 10.86 8.26
C PRO A 123 -0.70 9.95 9.44
N ASP A 124 -0.50 10.43 10.67
CA ASP A 124 -0.99 9.76 11.87
C ASP A 124 -2.53 9.73 11.91
#